data_AF-B4FJF5-F1
#
_entry.id   AF-B4FJF5-F1
#
_cell.length_a   1.000
_cell.length_b   1.000
_cell.length_c   1.000
_cell.angle_alpha   90.00
_cell.angle_beta   90.00
_cell.angle_gamma   90.00
#
_symmetry.space_group_name_H-M   'P 1'
#
loop_
_entity.id
_entity.type
_entity.pdbx_description
1 polymer ?
#
loop_
_entity_poly.entity_id
_entity_poly.type
_entity_poly.pdbx_seq_one_letter_code
_entity_poly.pdbx_strand_id
1 'polypeptide(L)'
;MDAEAGEAGVQQPAGAASTSTAAVPFDRSSSRLGAPGAESFDGALRELKDLRSQLHEAADCCAKAFLSTDKKKMILEGTKGYICDAVVAVIDHLGTVSCKLEHKLQERTEVAQTERKINFLKQVIFGPELHSSLSLRFYQEISIDICMRQGGF
;
A
#
# COMPACT_ATOMS: atom_id res chain seq x y z
N MET A 1 31.71 44.08 66.30
CA MET A 1 30.29 44.22 66.63
C MET A 1 29.62 44.72 65.35
N ASP A 2 29.04 43.95 64.44
CA ASP A 2 28.63 42.54 64.32
C ASP A 2 28.48 42.29 62.78
N ALA A 3 28.92 41.14 62.21
CA ALA A 3 28.09 39.97 61.79
C ALA A 3 26.99 40.32 60.74
N GLU A 4 26.67 39.60 59.67
CA GLU A 4 27.01 38.28 59.12
C GLU A 4 26.31 38.13 57.74
N ALA A 5 26.95 37.35 56.84
CA ALA A 5 26.50 36.50 55.71
C ALA A 5 25.26 36.77 54.81
N GLY A 6 25.40 36.33 53.54
CA GLY A 6 24.29 35.81 52.72
C GLY A 6 24.52 35.85 51.21
N GLU A 7 24.83 34.70 50.59
CA GLU A 7 24.84 34.46 49.13
C GLU A 7 23.45 34.59 48.47
N ALA A 8 23.40 34.94 47.18
CA ALA A 8 22.78 34.12 46.11
C ALA A 8 22.69 34.84 44.76
N GLY A 9 23.21 34.19 43.72
CA GLY A 9 22.57 34.07 42.40
C GLY A 9 22.35 35.33 41.56
N VAL A 10 23.34 35.72 40.76
CA VAL A 10 23.13 36.61 39.60
C VAL A 10 23.06 35.79 38.31
N GLN A 11 21.82 35.48 37.95
CA GLN A 11 21.21 35.67 36.63
C GLN A 11 22.04 35.37 35.36
N GLN A 12 21.68 34.23 34.80
CA GLN A 12 21.81 33.76 33.42
C GLN A 12 21.50 34.83 32.35
N PRO A 13 22.34 35.02 31.33
CA PRO A 13 21.90 35.65 30.09
C PRO A 13 21.33 34.59 29.15
N ALA A 14 20.03 34.72 28.90
CA ALA A 14 19.36 34.13 27.75
C ALA A 14 19.96 34.71 26.46
N GLY A 15 20.65 33.87 25.70
CA GLY A 15 21.17 34.19 24.38
C GLY A 15 20.78 33.08 23.42
N ALA A 16 19.82 33.39 22.55
CA ALA A 16 19.23 32.49 21.57
C ALA A 16 20.28 31.83 20.67
N ALA A 17 20.60 30.56 20.93
CA ALA A 17 21.09 29.68 19.87
C ALA A 17 19.87 29.18 19.09
N SER A 18 19.31 30.08 18.25
CA SER A 18 18.55 29.66 17.07
C SER A 18 19.55 28.95 16.15
N THR A 19 19.84 27.69 16.47
CA THR A 19 20.58 26.80 15.60
C THR A 19 19.62 26.53 14.44
N SER A 20 19.76 27.35 13.40
CA SER A 20 19.06 27.22 12.14
C SER A 20 19.08 25.75 11.73
N THR A 21 17.93 25.10 11.88
CA THR A 21 17.58 23.84 11.25
C THR A 21 17.69 24.12 9.77
N ALA A 22 18.87 23.85 9.20
CA ALA A 22 19.06 23.84 7.77
C ALA A 22 17.98 22.91 7.22
N ALA A 23 17.07 23.49 6.44
CA ALA A 23 15.84 22.88 5.95
C ALA A 23 16.08 21.45 5.46
N VAL A 24 15.75 20.46 6.29
CA VAL A 24 15.68 19.07 5.87
C VAL A 24 14.21 18.86 5.49
N PRO A 25 13.90 18.64 4.20
CA PRO A 25 12.52 18.73 3.71
C PRO A 25 11.68 17.49 4.01
N PHE A 26 12.24 16.50 4.71
CA PHE A 26 11.56 15.25 4.96
C PHE A 26 10.95 15.26 6.36
N ASP A 27 9.81 15.94 6.45
CA ASP A 27 8.94 15.73 7.59
C ASP A 27 8.36 14.32 7.47
N ARG A 28 8.87 13.40 8.30
CA ARG A 28 8.40 12.01 8.46
C ARG A 28 6.87 11.95 8.68
N SER A 29 6.25 13.07 9.04
CA SER A 29 4.82 13.20 9.34
C SER A 29 3.96 13.64 8.17
N SER A 30 4.51 13.84 6.96
CA SER A 30 3.68 14.20 5.79
C SER A 30 3.10 13.00 5.03
N SER A 31 2.88 11.87 5.70
CA SER A 31 1.78 10.99 5.29
C SER A 31 0.50 11.74 5.64
N ARG A 32 -0.05 12.44 4.64
CA ARG A 32 -1.43 12.95 4.66
C ARG A 32 -2.38 11.77 4.78
N LEU A 33 -2.51 11.24 6.00
CA LEU A 33 -3.60 10.37 6.43
C LEU A 33 -4.89 11.14 6.20
N GLY A 34 -5.52 10.94 5.04
CA GLY A 34 -6.77 11.63 4.71
C GLY A 34 -7.06 11.90 3.23
N ALA A 35 -6.24 11.43 2.28
CA ALA A 35 -6.67 11.41 0.89
C ALA A 35 -7.55 10.17 0.63
N PRO A 36 -8.81 10.30 0.13
CA PRO A 36 -9.66 9.17 -0.21
C PRO A 36 -8.97 8.37 -1.33
N GLY A 37 -8.31 7.29 -0.96
CA GLY A 37 -7.51 6.46 -1.87
C GLY A 37 -6.26 5.84 -1.26
N ALA A 38 -5.68 6.43 -0.20
CA ALA A 38 -4.51 5.87 0.53
C ALA A 38 -4.75 4.44 1.04
N GLU A 39 -6.00 4.12 1.33
CA GLU A 39 -6.42 2.78 1.79
C GLU A 39 -6.36 1.70 0.70
N SER A 40 -6.28 2.07 -0.58
CA SER A 40 -6.22 1.13 -1.70
C SER A 40 -4.78 0.77 -2.10
N PHE A 41 -4.59 -0.38 -2.75
CA PHE A 41 -3.30 -0.77 -3.33
C PHE A 41 -2.74 0.29 -4.30
N ASP A 42 -3.61 0.88 -5.13
CA ASP A 42 -3.20 1.92 -6.08
C ASP A 42 -2.80 3.23 -5.37
N GLY A 43 -3.44 3.53 -4.24
CA GLY A 43 -3.05 4.63 -3.36
C GLY A 43 -1.66 4.43 -2.75
N ALA A 44 -1.39 3.24 -2.21
CA ALA A 44 -0.07 2.92 -1.66
C ALA A 44 1.04 2.96 -2.73
N LEU A 45 0.75 2.53 -3.97
CA LEU A 45 1.68 2.69 -5.09
C LEU A 45 1.94 4.16 -5.46
N ARG A 46 0.91 5.01 -5.36
CA ARG A 46 1.06 6.45 -5.57
C ARG A 46 1.94 7.07 -4.48
N GLU A 47 1.68 6.75 -3.21
CA GLU A 47 2.49 7.24 -2.09
C GLU A 47 3.96 6.82 -2.19
N LEU A 48 4.24 5.57 -2.60
CA LEU A 48 5.61 5.12 -2.85
C LEU A 48 6.29 5.88 -4.01
N LYS A 49 5.54 6.24 -5.06
CA LYS A 49 6.05 7.06 -6.17
C LYS A 49 6.33 8.50 -5.73
N ASP A 50 5.47 9.06 -4.89
CA ASP A 50 5.63 10.40 -4.34
C ASP A 50 6.83 10.45 -3.39
N LEU A 51 6.98 9.44 -2.54
CA LEU A 51 8.16 9.26 -1.68
C LEU A 51 9.45 9.24 -2.50
N ARG A 52 9.49 8.48 -3.61
CA ARG A 52 10.66 8.48 -4.51
C ARG A 52 11.00 9.88 -5.01
N SER A 53 10.01 10.65 -5.46
CA SER A 53 10.25 12.03 -5.94
C SER A 53 10.80 12.92 -4.83
N GLN A 54 10.23 12.83 -3.62
CA GLN A 54 10.72 13.57 -2.45
C GLN A 54 12.17 13.22 -2.09
N LEU A 55 12.54 11.94 -2.15
CA LEU A 55 13.91 11.49 -1.88
C LEU A 55 14.90 12.00 -2.92
N HIS A 56 14.50 12.08 -4.20
CA HIS A 56 15.34 12.69 -5.24
C HIS A 56 15.56 14.18 -4.99
N GLU A 57 14.51 14.94 -4.69
CA GLU A 57 14.61 16.36 -4.38
C GLU A 57 15.47 16.62 -3.14
N ALA A 58 15.30 15.81 -2.10
CA ALA A 58 16.09 15.89 -0.89
C ALA A 58 17.58 15.54 -1.16
N ALA A 59 17.86 14.52 -1.96
CA ALA A 59 19.23 14.19 -2.37
C ALA A 59 19.91 15.34 -3.12
N ASP A 60 19.20 15.98 -4.05
CA ASP A 60 19.70 17.16 -4.77
C ASP A 60 19.96 18.33 -3.82
N CYS A 61 19.09 18.52 -2.82
CA CYS A 61 19.26 19.55 -1.79
C CYS A 61 20.47 19.26 -0.89
N CYS A 62 20.65 18.01 -0.43
CA CYS A 62 21.82 17.60 0.34
C CYS A 62 23.12 17.82 -0.44
N ALA A 63 23.13 17.49 -1.73
CA ALA A 63 24.29 17.70 -2.60
C ALA A 63 24.63 19.20 -2.74
N LYS A 64 23.63 20.05 -3.00
CA LYS A 64 23.82 21.51 -3.09
C LYS A 64 24.32 22.09 -1.77
N ALA A 65 23.71 21.70 -0.65
CA ALA A 65 24.08 22.16 0.68
C ALA A 65 25.50 21.78 1.06
N PHE A 66 25.96 20.58 0.65
CA PHE A 66 27.33 20.12 0.90
C PHE A 66 28.37 20.93 0.11
N LEU A 67 28.05 21.32 -1.13
CA LEU A 67 28.94 22.11 -1.97
C LEU A 67 29.00 23.59 -1.55
N SER A 68 27.90 24.14 -1.04
CA SER A 68 27.78 25.58 -0.74
C SER A 68 28.21 25.97 0.67
N THR A 69 28.51 25.03 1.57
CA THR A 69 28.84 25.33 2.97
C THR A 69 30.31 25.06 3.30
N ASP A 70 30.86 25.88 4.20
CA ASP A 70 32.15 25.62 4.84
C ASP A 70 32.05 24.55 5.94
N LYS A 71 30.84 24.33 6.50
CA LYS A 71 30.58 23.37 7.59
C LYS A 71 30.36 21.95 7.08
N LYS A 72 31.26 21.44 6.22
CA LYS A 72 31.12 20.14 5.53
C LYS A 72 30.84 18.95 6.45
N LYS A 73 31.51 18.87 7.59
CA LYS A 73 31.34 17.77 8.56
C LYS A 73 29.91 17.72 9.13
N MET A 74 29.31 18.88 9.38
CA MET A 74 27.94 18.97 9.91
C MET A 74 26.91 18.48 8.89
N ILE A 75 27.01 18.92 7.64
CA ILE A 75 26.13 18.46 6.56
C ILE A 75 26.31 16.97 6.30
N LEU A 76 27.54 16.46 6.34
CA LEU A 76 27.81 15.04 6.14
C LEU A 76 27.13 14.17 7.21
N GLU A 77 27.27 14.51 8.49
CA GLU A 77 26.63 13.76 9.57
C GLU A 77 25.09 13.84 9.50
N GLY A 78 24.54 15.02 9.17
CA GLY A 78 23.11 15.17 8.91
C GLY A 78 22.63 14.30 7.73
N THR A 79 23.39 14.25 6.64
CA THR A 79 23.07 13.44 5.46
C THR A 79 23.13 11.94 5.77
N LYS A 80 24.06 11.49 6.62
CA LYS A 80 24.10 10.08 7.07
C LYS A 80 22.85 9.68 7.84
N GLY A 81 22.43 10.52 8.81
CA GLY A 81 21.19 10.30 9.56
C GLY A 81 19.98 10.27 8.62
N TYR A 82 19.93 11.21 7.68
CA TYR A 82 18.89 11.28 6.67
C TYR A 82 18.79 10.01 5.81
N ILE A 83 19.92 9.44 5.37
CA ILE A 83 19.94 8.20 4.58
C ILE A 83 19.33 7.05 5.38
N CYS A 84 19.66 6.92 6.67
CA CYS A 84 19.07 5.90 7.54
C CYS A 84 17.54 6.05 7.62
N ASP A 85 17.05 7.27 7.85
CA ASP A 85 15.61 7.55 7.94
C ASP A 85 14.88 7.31 6.61
N ALA A 86 15.49 7.71 5.49
CA ALA A 86 14.96 7.49 4.15
C ALA A 86 14.83 6.01 3.82
N VAL A 87 15.83 5.19 4.16
CA VAL A 87 15.78 3.74 3.94
C VAL A 87 14.65 3.11 4.75
N VAL A 88 14.49 3.49 6.02
CA VAL A 88 13.39 3.00 6.87
C VAL A 88 12.03 3.38 6.27
N ALA A 89 11.87 4.62 5.79
CA ALA A 89 10.63 5.08 5.15
C ALA A 89 10.29 4.30 3.87
N VAL A 90 11.28 4.03 3.01
CA VAL A 90 11.08 3.23 1.80
C VAL A 90 10.66 1.80 2.14
N ILE A 91 11.33 1.17 3.11
CA ILE A 91 10.99 -0.19 3.56
C ILE A 91 9.56 -0.23 4.11
N ASP A 92 9.15 0.75 4.90
CA ASP A 92 7.80 0.86 5.45
C ASP A 92 6.72 1.00 4.34
N HIS A 93 6.95 1.88 3.36
CA HIS A 93 6.03 2.03 2.23
C HIS A 93 5.97 0.75 1.36
N LEU A 94 7.10 0.07 1.14
CA LEU A 94 7.12 -1.22 0.45
C LEU A 94 6.36 -2.30 1.22
N GLY A 95 6.50 -2.34 2.55
CA GLY A 95 5.73 -3.23 3.42
C GLY A 95 4.22 -3.01 3.28
N THR A 96 3.79 -1.75 3.25
CA THR A 96 2.40 -1.36 3.04
C THR A 96 1.87 -1.81 1.66
N VAL A 97 2.64 -1.58 0.59
CA VAL A 97 2.29 -2.03 -0.76
C VAL A 97 2.16 -3.56 -0.81
N SER A 98 3.09 -4.28 -0.19
CA SER A 98 3.08 -5.75 -0.13
C SER A 98 1.83 -6.28 0.59
N CYS A 99 1.50 -5.73 1.76
CA CYS A 99 0.33 -6.11 2.54
C CYS A 99 -0.97 -5.90 1.74
N LYS A 100 -1.11 -4.75 1.08
CA LYS A 100 -2.30 -4.45 0.25
C LYS A 100 -2.38 -5.33 -1.00
N LEU A 101 -1.23 -5.70 -1.59
CA LEU A 101 -1.19 -6.64 -2.71
C LEU A 101 -1.68 -8.03 -2.30
N GLU A 102 -1.17 -8.53 -1.17
CA GLU A 102 -1.57 -9.83 -0.62
C GLU A 102 -3.07 -9.87 -0.36
N HIS A 103 -3.63 -8.82 0.27
CA HIS A 103 -5.07 -8.71 0.49
C HIS A 103 -5.88 -8.76 -0.82
N LYS A 104 -5.45 -8.03 -1.87
CA LYS A 104 -6.14 -8.07 -3.18
C LYS A 104 -6.07 -9.44 -3.87
N LEU A 105 -4.96 -10.17 -3.70
CA LEU A 105 -4.82 -11.52 -4.25
C LEU A 105 -5.69 -12.54 -3.48
N GLN A 106 -5.78 -12.37 -2.17
CA GLN A 106 -6.64 -13.20 -1.32
C GLN A 106 -8.12 -13.03 -1.70
N GLU A 107 -8.58 -11.78 -1.84
CA GLU A 107 -9.95 -11.47 -2.28
C GLU A 107 -10.29 -12.14 -3.63
N ARG A 108 -9.39 -12.04 -4.62
CA ARG A 108 -9.56 -12.70 -5.93
C ARG A 108 -9.68 -14.22 -5.80
N THR A 109 -8.90 -14.81 -4.90
CA THR A 109 -8.89 -16.27 -4.67
C THR A 109 -10.21 -16.74 -4.06
N GLU A 110 -10.75 -15.99 -3.11
CA GLU A 110 -12.05 -16.28 -2.47
C GLU A 110 -13.21 -16.18 -3.47
N VAL A 111 -13.19 -15.19 -4.37
CA VAL A 111 -14.16 -15.07 -5.46
C VAL A 111 -14.09 -16.29 -6.38
N ALA A 112 -12.90 -16.68 -6.84
CA ALA A 112 -12.74 -17.84 -7.72
C ALA A 112 -13.14 -19.16 -7.04
N GLN A 113 -12.91 -19.30 -5.74
CA GLN A 113 -13.38 -20.45 -4.96
C GLN A 113 -14.92 -20.48 -4.88
N THR A 114 -15.54 -19.32 -4.65
CA THR A 114 -16.99 -19.19 -4.57
C THR A 114 -17.64 -19.49 -5.93
N GLU A 115 -17.06 -19.01 -7.02
CA GLU A 115 -17.51 -19.31 -8.37
C GLU A 115 -17.45 -20.81 -8.68
N ARG A 116 -16.37 -21.49 -8.28
CA ARG A 116 -16.27 -22.97 -8.39
C ARG A 116 -17.37 -23.68 -7.60
N LYS A 117 -17.68 -23.24 -6.38
CA LYS A 117 -18.78 -23.81 -5.57
C LYS A 117 -20.14 -23.57 -6.23
N ILE A 118 -20.38 -22.38 -6.78
CA ILE A 118 -21.62 -22.06 -7.53
C ILE A 118 -21.75 -22.96 -8.75
N ASN A 119 -20.69 -23.12 -9.54
CA ASN A 119 -20.70 -23.99 -10.72
C ASN A 119 -20.95 -25.46 -10.34
N PHE A 120 -20.36 -25.93 -9.23
CA PHE A 120 -20.64 -27.26 -8.70
C PHE A 120 -22.12 -27.42 -8.34
N LEU A 121 -22.69 -26.49 -7.56
CA LEU A 121 -24.11 -26.51 -7.20
C LEU A 121 -25.02 -26.47 -8.43
N LYS A 122 -24.68 -25.66 -9.44
CA LYS A 122 -25.41 -25.59 -10.71
C LYS A 122 -25.42 -26.94 -11.42
N GLN A 123 -24.30 -27.66 -11.48
CA GLN A 123 -24.25 -29.00 -12.07
C GLN A 123 -25.11 -30.00 -11.29
N VAL A 124 -25.08 -29.97 -9.96
CA VAL A 124 -25.86 -30.90 -9.12
C VAL A 124 -27.37 -30.66 -9.24
N ILE A 125 -27.80 -29.39 -9.28
CA ILE A 125 -29.23 -29.05 -9.30
C ILE A 125 -29.81 -29.21 -10.70
N PHE A 126 -29.16 -28.62 -11.72
CA PHE A 126 -29.70 -28.59 -13.08
C PHE A 126 -29.25 -29.78 -13.93
N GLY A 127 -28.19 -30.49 -13.54
CA GLY A 127 -27.71 -31.68 -14.25
C GLY A 127 -28.78 -32.78 -14.37
N PRO A 128 -29.44 -33.20 -13.27
CA PRO A 128 -30.48 -34.22 -13.31
C PRO A 128 -31.71 -33.82 -14.14
N GLU A 129 -32.15 -32.57 -14.05
CA GLU A 129 -33.27 -32.04 -14.84
C GLU A 129 -32.94 -31.96 -16.34
N LEU A 130 -31.75 -31.46 -16.68
CA LEU A 130 -31.31 -31.35 -18.07
C LEU A 130 -31.11 -32.75 -18.68
N HIS A 131 -30.52 -33.68 -17.93
CA HIS A 131 -30.35 -35.07 -18.38
C HIS A 131 -31.69 -35.76 -18.60
N SER A 132 -32.65 -35.60 -17.69
CA SER A 132 -33.99 -36.21 -17.81
C SER A 132 -34.77 -35.62 -18.99
N SER A 133 -34.71 -34.30 -19.19
CA SER A 133 -35.40 -33.63 -20.30
C SER A 133 -34.77 -33.91 -21.66
N LEU A 134 -33.45 -33.98 -21.76
CA LEU A 134 -32.74 -34.41 -22.98
C LEU A 134 -33.08 -35.86 -23.32
N SER A 135 -33.02 -36.76 -22.34
CA SER A 135 -33.38 -38.17 -22.52
C SER A 135 -34.80 -38.32 -23.06
N LEU A 136 -35.77 -37.63 -22.47
CA LEU A 136 -37.16 -37.69 -22.92
C LEU A 136 -37.33 -37.20 -24.37
N ARG A 137 -36.65 -36.11 -24.75
CA ARG A 137 -36.66 -35.61 -26.14
C ARG A 137 -36.05 -36.61 -27.12
N PHE A 138 -34.94 -37.24 -26.75
CA PHE A 138 -34.32 -38.30 -27.56
C PHE A 138 -35.26 -39.49 -27.76
N TYR A 139 -35.90 -39.97 -26.69
CA TYR A 139 -36.88 -41.05 -26.80
C TYR A 139 -38.09 -40.66 -27.68
N GLN A 140 -38.55 -39.42 -27.58
CA GLN A 140 -39.63 -38.90 -28.43
C GLN A 140 -39.23 -38.88 -29.91
N GLU A 141 -38.04 -38.38 -30.25
CA GLU A 141 -37.54 -38.37 -31.63
C GLU A 141 -37.37 -39.79 -32.19
N ILE A 142 -36.73 -40.69 -31.42
CA ILE A 142 -36.58 -42.08 -31.83
C ILE A 142 -37.95 -42.73 -32.07
N SER A 143 -38.93 -42.47 -31.20
CA SER A 143 -40.28 -43.01 -31.35
C SER A 143 -40.99 -42.44 -32.58
N ILE A 144 -40.82 -41.15 -32.89
CA ILE A 144 -41.34 -40.52 -34.11
C ILE A 144 -40.69 -41.11 -35.37
N ASP A 145 -39.36 -41.26 -35.39
CA ASP A 145 -38.63 -41.88 -36.51
C ASP A 145 -39.05 -43.33 -36.76
N ILE A 146 -39.24 -44.11 -35.70
CA ILE A 146 -39.72 -45.49 -35.79
C ILE A 146 -41.16 -45.53 -36.35
N CYS A 147 -42.04 -44.65 -35.87
CA CYS A 147 -43.42 -44.54 -36.38
C CYS A 147 -43.45 -44.13 -37.86
N MET A 148 -42.63 -43.17 -38.28
CA MET A 148 -42.53 -42.73 -39.67
C MET A 148 -41.94 -43.79 -40.60
N ARG A 149 -41.10 -44.71 -40.07
CA ARG A 149 -40.49 -45.80 -40.84
C ARG A 149 -41.38 -47.04 -40.95
N GLN A 150 -42.26 -47.28 -39.97
CA GLN A 150 -43.25 -48.37 -40.00
C GLN A 150 -44.58 -47.95 -40.65
N GLY A 151 -44.92 -46.66 -40.65
CA GLY A 151 -46.06 -46.08 -41.35
C GLY A 151 -45.69 -45.51 -42.70
N GLY A 152 -45.46 -46.40 -43.69
CA GLY A 152 -45.69 -46.02 -45.08
C GLY A 152 -47.19 -45.81 -45.28
N PHE A 153 -47.56 -44.65 -45.82
CA PHE A 153 -48.89 -44.47 -46.43
C PHE A 153 -49.13 -45.51 -47.53
#